data_AF-A0A9Q0D887-F1
#
_entry.id   AF-A0A9Q0D887-F1
#
_cell.length_a   1.000
_cell.length_b   1.000
_cell.length_c   1.000
_cell.angle_alpha   90.00
_cell.angle_beta   90.00
_cell.angle_gamma   90.00
#
_symmetry.space_group_name_H-M   'P 1'
#
loop_
_entity.id
_entity.type
_entity.pdbx_description
1 polymer ?
#
loop_
_entity_poly.entity_id
_entity_poly.type
_entity_poly.pdbx_seq_one_letter_code
_entity_poly.pdbx_strand_id
1 'polypeptide(L)'
;MCSQPGHRPQEDWKSVQCWLGSFFMEGSRERAKFKGLLSKLCSINILKSLALMADVLTELKNLSEILQNRKTTLPKAHDIMTTYVKRIESFNRYPGQHAVDASQAEEVMEFKGEELRVGRSPIIDSAQFIRAVADNMKERLISTTANRAQASVAANRKEGYNSLINQMSSTLTTGTMTILDLEIMR
;
A
#
# COMPACT_ATOMS: atom_id res chain seq x y z
N MET A 1 -10.85 -35.73 14.94
CA MET A 1 -10.74 -34.76 16.06
C MET A 1 -9.71 -33.72 15.67
N CYS A 2 -10.03 -32.46 15.90
CA CYS A 2 -9.50 -31.28 15.21
C CYS A 2 -8.00 -31.04 15.41
N SER A 3 -7.25 -30.92 14.31
CA SER A 3 -5.92 -30.31 14.32
C SER A 3 -6.08 -28.80 14.43
N GLN A 4 -5.65 -28.23 15.55
CA GLN A 4 -5.56 -26.78 15.74
C GLN A 4 -4.56 -26.16 14.75
N PRO A 5 -4.83 -24.97 14.20
CA PRO A 5 -3.88 -24.24 13.40
C PRO A 5 -2.80 -23.64 14.30
N GLY A 6 -1.55 -24.06 14.07
CA GLY A 6 -0.38 -23.50 14.71
C GLY A 6 -0.31 -22.00 14.53
N HIS A 7 -0.36 -21.28 15.65
CA HIS A 7 -0.01 -19.89 15.80
C HIS A 7 1.34 -19.63 15.12
N ARG A 8 1.36 -18.80 14.08
CA ARG A 8 2.61 -18.22 13.56
C ARG A 8 2.85 -16.89 14.26
N PRO A 9 4.10 -16.54 14.61
CA PRO A 9 4.40 -15.40 15.46
C PRO A 9 4.00 -14.10 14.77
N GLN A 10 3.23 -13.30 15.49
CA GLN A 10 2.89 -11.92 15.16
C GLN A 10 4.08 -11.03 15.52
N GLU A 11 5.14 -11.09 14.71
CA GLU A 11 6.33 -10.23 14.82
C GLU A 11 6.61 -9.74 13.40
N ASP A 12 6.35 -8.49 13.04
CA ASP A 12 7.04 -7.30 13.52
C ASP A 12 6.14 -6.05 13.45
N TRP A 13 4.97 -6.13 14.09
CA TRP A 13 4.00 -5.02 14.20
C TRP A 13 4.44 -3.93 15.17
N LYS A 14 5.36 -4.29 16.08
CA LYS A 14 6.00 -3.32 16.96
C LYS A 14 6.74 -2.28 16.15
N SER A 15 7.44 -2.61 15.07
CA SER A 15 8.27 -1.63 14.35
C SER A 15 7.47 -0.57 13.60
N VAL A 16 6.28 -0.88 13.05
CA VAL A 16 5.44 0.10 12.32
C VAL A 16 4.56 0.92 13.29
N GLN A 17 4.00 0.29 14.32
CA GLN A 17 3.35 1.01 15.41
C GLN A 17 4.36 1.81 16.23
N CYS A 18 5.60 1.36 16.36
CA CYS A 18 6.72 2.11 16.93
C CYS A 18 7.21 3.16 15.94
N TRP A 19 7.07 3.02 14.63
CA TRP A 19 7.42 4.11 13.71
C TRP A 19 6.39 5.24 13.76
N LEU A 20 5.09 4.93 13.76
CA LEU A 20 4.00 5.91 13.97
C LEU A 20 3.92 6.40 15.44
N GLY A 21 4.26 5.54 16.40
CA GLY A 21 4.35 5.84 17.83
C GLY A 21 5.59 6.70 18.16
N SER A 22 6.73 6.42 17.54
CA SER A 22 7.95 7.23 17.61
C SER A 22 7.82 8.53 16.83
N PHE A 23 7.07 8.53 15.71
CA PHE A 23 6.66 9.77 15.03
C PHE A 23 5.80 10.66 15.95
N PHE A 24 5.08 10.06 16.91
CA PHE A 24 4.29 10.74 17.95
C PHE A 24 4.90 10.71 19.37
N MET A 25 6.21 10.43 19.48
CA MET A 25 7.08 10.61 20.66
C MET A 25 7.00 9.60 21.81
N GLU A 26 8.17 9.15 22.25
CA GLU A 26 8.36 8.60 23.60
C GLU A 26 9.68 9.15 24.22
N GLY A 27 9.57 10.17 25.09
CA GLY A 27 10.70 10.74 25.83
C GLY A 27 10.54 12.23 26.20
N SER A 28 10.29 12.54 27.48
CA SER A 28 10.02 13.91 28.00
C SER A 28 11.10 14.96 27.67
N ARG A 29 12.36 14.53 27.48
CA ARG A 29 13.48 15.39 27.11
C ARG A 29 13.56 15.69 25.60
N GLU A 30 13.10 14.76 24.78
CA GLU A 30 13.03 14.91 23.32
C GLU A 30 11.76 15.68 22.91
N ARG A 31 10.66 15.53 23.67
CA ARG A 31 9.43 16.36 23.56
C ARG A 31 9.71 17.85 23.53
N ALA A 32 10.62 18.31 24.38
CA ALA A 32 11.00 19.73 24.43
C ALA A 32 11.72 20.20 23.15
N LYS A 33 12.57 19.33 22.55
CA LYS A 33 13.34 19.66 21.32
C LYS A 33 12.43 19.75 20.10
N PHE A 34 11.37 18.94 20.06
CA PHE A 34 10.46 18.87 18.91
C PHE A 34 9.13 19.59 19.14
N LYS A 35 9.00 20.42 20.18
CA LYS A 35 7.75 21.13 20.51
C LYS A 35 7.17 21.91 19.32
N GLY A 36 8.03 22.54 18.52
CA GLY A 36 7.61 23.26 17.31
C GLY A 36 7.09 22.34 16.19
N LEU A 37 7.66 21.13 16.05
CA LEU A 37 7.17 20.12 15.12
C LEU A 37 5.87 19.49 15.62
N LEU A 38 5.81 19.13 16.91
CA LEU A 38 4.61 18.60 17.55
C LEU A 38 3.44 19.58 17.41
N SER A 39 3.67 20.87 17.61
CA SER A 39 2.63 21.90 17.41
C SER A 39 2.12 21.98 15.96
N LYS A 40 2.95 21.62 14.96
CA LYS A 40 2.49 21.52 13.57
C LYS A 40 1.71 20.24 13.35
N LEU A 41 2.16 19.11 13.91
CA LEU A 41 1.48 17.81 13.82
C LEU A 41 0.11 17.81 14.53
N CYS A 42 -0.05 18.59 15.59
CA CYS A 42 -1.33 18.80 16.29
C CYS A 42 -2.32 19.69 15.52
N SER A 43 -2.02 20.04 14.26
CA SER A 43 -2.99 20.64 13.35
C SER A 43 -3.97 19.57 12.86
N ILE A 44 -5.27 19.81 13.01
CA ILE A 44 -6.33 18.88 12.55
C ILE A 44 -6.14 18.50 11.08
N ASN A 45 -5.81 19.46 10.22
CA ASN A 45 -5.61 19.22 8.78
C ASN A 45 -4.44 18.27 8.51
N ILE A 46 -3.35 18.39 9.29
CA ILE A 46 -2.20 17.49 9.17
C ILE A 46 -2.56 16.11 9.68
N LEU A 47 -3.24 16.02 10.83
CA LEU A 47 -3.69 14.75 11.39
C LEU A 47 -4.58 13.98 10.40
N LYS A 48 -5.59 14.63 9.82
CA LYS A 48 -6.50 14.01 8.84
C LYS A 48 -5.77 13.58 7.57
N SER A 49 -4.82 14.38 7.10
CA SER A 49 -4.00 14.04 5.93
C SER A 49 -3.08 12.84 6.22
N LEU A 50 -2.45 12.80 7.39
CA LEU A 50 -1.61 11.68 7.83
C LEU A 50 -2.43 10.40 8.00
N ALA A 51 -3.61 10.52 8.60
CA ALA A 51 -4.53 9.40 8.80
C ALA A 51 -4.94 8.76 7.47
N LEU A 52 -5.35 9.57 6.49
CA LEU A 52 -5.66 9.09 5.14
C LEU A 52 -4.46 8.38 4.49
N MET A 53 -3.26 8.95 4.59
CA MET A 53 -2.06 8.33 4.06
C MET A 53 -1.74 7.01 4.78
N ALA A 54 -1.92 6.95 6.09
CA ALA A 54 -1.69 5.74 6.88
C ALA A 54 -2.65 4.60 6.48
N ASP A 55 -3.92 4.89 6.25
CA ASP A 55 -4.90 3.92 5.75
C ASP A 55 -4.50 3.37 4.38
N VAL A 56 -4.13 4.23 3.43
CA VAL A 56 -3.68 3.82 2.10
C VAL A 56 -2.38 3.00 2.17
N LEU A 57 -1.40 3.46 2.94
CA LEU A 57 -0.13 2.74 3.12
C LEU A 57 -0.32 1.38 3.78
N THR A 58 -1.28 1.25 4.70
CA THR A 58 -1.63 -0.03 5.32
C THR A 58 -2.13 -1.02 4.28
N GLU A 59 -3.03 -0.60 3.40
CA GLU A 59 -3.52 -1.47 2.32
C GLU A 59 -2.42 -1.82 1.31
N LEU A 60 -1.55 -0.86 0.97
CA LEU A 60 -0.40 -1.13 0.09
C LEU A 60 0.61 -2.09 0.71
N LYS A 61 0.87 -1.98 2.01
CA LYS A 61 1.72 -2.92 2.76
C LYS A 61 1.14 -4.33 2.71
N ASN A 62 -0.14 -4.46 3.06
CA ASN A 62 -0.83 -5.76 3.05
C ASN A 62 -0.81 -6.39 1.65
N LEU A 63 -1.06 -5.59 0.62
CA LEU A 63 -0.95 -6.03 -0.77
C LEU A 63 0.46 -6.54 -1.09
N SER A 64 1.49 -5.76 -0.74
CA SER A 64 2.90 -6.10 -0.98
C SER A 64 3.26 -7.43 -0.33
N GLU A 65 2.89 -7.65 0.94
CA GLU A 65 3.13 -8.90 1.66
C GLU A 65 2.47 -10.11 0.98
N ILE A 66 1.24 -9.95 0.51
CA ILE A 66 0.51 -11.00 -0.20
C ILE A 66 1.18 -11.31 -1.54
N LEU A 67 1.60 -10.29 -2.29
CA LEU A 67 2.23 -10.45 -3.60
C LEU A 67 3.63 -11.07 -3.51
N GLN A 68 4.37 -10.81 -2.43
CA GLN A 68 5.69 -11.40 -2.18
C GLN A 68 5.63 -12.89 -1.80
N ASN A 69 4.44 -13.44 -1.55
CA ASN A 69 4.30 -14.86 -1.31
C ASN A 69 4.66 -15.68 -2.57
N ARG A 70 5.66 -16.56 -2.44
CA ARG A 70 6.17 -17.42 -3.53
C ARG A 70 5.11 -18.32 -4.17
N LYS A 71 3.98 -18.55 -3.50
CA LYS A 71 2.85 -19.38 -4.00
C LYS A 71 1.84 -18.57 -4.83
N THR A 72 1.97 -17.25 -4.89
CA THR A 72 1.04 -16.39 -5.62
C THR A 72 1.30 -16.54 -7.12
N THR A 73 0.34 -17.12 -7.83
CA THR A 73 0.40 -17.23 -9.30
C THR A 73 0.08 -15.89 -9.95
N LEU A 74 0.54 -15.67 -11.18
CA LEU A 74 0.32 -14.43 -11.90
C LEU A 74 -1.19 -14.05 -12.04
N PRO A 75 -2.11 -14.98 -12.38
CA PRO A 75 -3.55 -14.66 -12.37
C PRO A 75 -4.07 -14.29 -10.99
N LYS A 76 -3.58 -14.99 -9.96
CA LYS A 76 -3.98 -14.72 -8.57
C LYS A 76 -3.50 -13.34 -8.12
N ALA A 77 -2.25 -12.97 -8.45
CA ALA A 77 -1.70 -11.65 -8.18
C ALA A 77 -2.53 -10.54 -8.82
N HIS A 78 -2.93 -10.71 -10.08
CA HIS A 78 -3.78 -9.74 -10.78
C HIS A 78 -5.16 -9.57 -10.11
N ASP A 79 -5.80 -10.67 -9.73
CA ASP A 79 -7.09 -10.63 -9.01
C ASP A 79 -6.97 -9.94 -7.65
N ILE A 80 -5.87 -10.20 -6.92
CA ILE A 80 -5.56 -9.55 -5.64
C ILE A 80 -5.34 -8.05 -5.86
N MET A 81 -4.49 -7.65 -6.80
CA MET A 81 -4.25 -6.23 -7.10
C MET A 81 -5.55 -5.51 -7.48
N THR A 82 -6.39 -6.12 -8.31
CA THR A 82 -7.70 -5.56 -8.70
C THR A 82 -8.62 -5.37 -7.49
N THR A 83 -8.59 -6.31 -6.54
CA THR A 83 -9.36 -6.22 -5.29
C THR A 83 -8.85 -5.07 -4.42
N TYR A 84 -7.54 -4.90 -4.30
CA TYR A 84 -6.94 -3.82 -3.52
C TYR A 84 -7.14 -2.43 -4.14
N VAL A 85 -7.16 -2.31 -5.47
CA VAL A 85 -7.58 -1.08 -6.16
C VAL A 85 -8.98 -0.67 -5.71
N LYS A 86 -9.96 -1.59 -5.80
CA LYS A 86 -11.33 -1.32 -5.35
C LYS A 86 -11.42 -0.97 -3.88
N ARG A 87 -10.59 -1.61 -3.05
CA ARG A 87 -10.52 -1.33 -1.62
C ARG A 87 -10.00 0.09 -1.35
N ILE A 88 -8.92 0.51 -1.99
CA ILE A 88 -8.40 1.88 -1.85
C ILE A 88 -9.42 2.90 -2.37
N GLU A 89 -10.08 2.64 -3.51
CA GLU A 89 -11.16 3.50 -4.03
C GLU A 89 -12.32 3.65 -3.05
N SER A 90 -12.61 2.60 -2.26
CA SER A 90 -13.70 2.59 -1.29
C SER A 90 -13.49 3.58 -0.14
N PHE A 91 -12.27 4.05 0.11
CA PHE A 91 -11.97 5.07 1.14
C PHE A 91 -12.68 6.40 0.90
N ASN A 92 -13.15 6.69 -0.31
CA ASN A 92 -13.99 7.86 -0.57
C ASN A 92 -15.37 7.78 0.10
N ARG A 93 -15.85 6.57 0.39
CA ARG A 93 -17.18 6.33 0.96
C ARG A 93 -17.10 5.74 2.37
N TYR A 94 -16.09 4.91 2.61
CA TYR A 94 -15.88 4.21 3.87
C TYR A 94 -14.46 4.54 4.34
N PRO A 95 -14.28 5.55 5.20
CA PRO A 95 -12.96 5.92 5.68
C PRO A 95 -12.29 4.73 6.39
N GLY A 96 -10.96 4.65 6.28
CA GLY A 96 -10.19 3.66 7.01
C GLY A 96 -10.12 3.97 8.51
N GLN A 97 -9.57 3.03 9.28
CA GLN A 97 -9.56 3.13 10.74
C GLN A 97 -8.85 4.39 11.22
N HIS A 98 -7.71 4.75 10.62
CA HIS A 98 -6.97 5.92 11.07
C HIS A 98 -7.74 7.21 10.76
N ALA A 99 -8.41 7.29 9.60
CA ALA A 99 -9.26 8.42 9.26
C ALA A 99 -10.45 8.56 10.22
N VAL A 100 -11.06 7.44 10.66
CA VAL A 100 -12.10 7.44 11.70
C VAL A 100 -11.54 7.96 13.03
N ASP A 101 -10.39 7.45 13.47
CA ASP A 101 -9.75 7.89 14.72
C ASP A 101 -9.41 9.39 14.68
N ALA A 102 -8.96 9.89 13.53
CA ALA A 102 -8.67 11.32 13.34
C ALA A 102 -9.94 12.19 13.35
N SER A 103 -11.05 11.71 12.79
CA SER A 103 -12.34 12.39 12.88
C SER A 103 -12.87 12.43 14.31
N GLN A 104 -12.75 11.33 15.06
CA GLN A 104 -13.13 11.32 16.47
C GLN A 104 -12.26 12.27 17.30
N ALA A 105 -10.96 12.32 17.03
CA ALA A 105 -10.03 13.24 17.68
C ALA A 105 -10.37 14.72 17.41
N GLU A 106 -10.84 15.04 16.19
CA GLU A 106 -11.33 16.37 15.83
C GLU A 106 -12.57 16.76 16.65
N GLU A 107 -13.51 15.82 16.89
CA GLU A 107 -14.71 16.08 17.70
C GLU A 107 -14.38 16.44 19.16
N VAL A 108 -13.38 15.79 19.74
CA VAL A 108 -12.94 16.03 21.12
C VAL A 108 -11.79 17.04 21.23
N MET A 109 -11.29 17.54 20.10
CA MET A 109 -10.14 18.46 20.01
C MET A 109 -8.88 17.96 20.74
N GLU A 110 -8.69 16.65 20.79
CA GLU A 110 -7.56 16.01 21.47
C GLU A 110 -7.13 14.75 20.70
N PHE A 111 -5.82 14.54 20.56
CA PHE A 111 -5.28 13.32 20.01
C PHE A 111 -4.13 12.82 20.86
N LYS A 112 -4.27 11.61 21.43
CA LYS A 112 -3.24 10.96 22.28
C LYS A 112 -2.71 11.84 23.42
N GLY A 113 -3.59 12.60 24.08
CA GLY A 113 -3.22 13.48 25.20
C GLY A 113 -2.67 14.85 24.78
N GLU A 114 -2.64 15.17 23.49
CA GLU A 114 -2.24 16.49 22.99
C GLU A 114 -3.46 17.24 22.42
N GLU A 115 -3.62 18.51 22.79
CA GLU A 115 -4.70 19.37 22.31
C GLU A 115 -4.52 19.69 20.81
N LEU A 116 -5.55 19.42 20.03
CA LEU A 116 -5.58 19.73 18.62
C LEU A 116 -5.87 21.20 18.39
N ARG A 117 -5.32 21.74 17.30
CA ARG A 117 -5.49 23.13 16.91
C ARG A 117 -6.01 23.22 15.49
N VAL A 118 -6.85 24.22 15.26
CA VAL A 118 -7.24 24.62 13.90
C VAL A 118 -6.04 25.32 13.27
N GLY A 119 -5.24 24.56 12.53
CA GLY A 119 -4.07 25.08 11.80
C GLY A 119 -4.43 25.59 10.41
N ARG A 120 -3.52 26.36 9.81
CA ARG A 120 -3.61 26.82 8.40
C ARG A 120 -2.95 25.84 7.41
N SER A 121 -2.54 24.66 7.88
CA SER A 121 -1.87 23.69 7.05
C SER A 121 -2.80 23.23 5.92
N PRO A 122 -2.29 23.07 4.69
CA PRO A 122 -3.08 22.53 3.60
C PRO A 122 -3.54 21.11 3.96
N ILE A 123 -4.81 20.82 3.65
CA ILE A 123 -5.38 19.49 3.78
C ILE A 123 -5.26 18.77 2.43
N ILE A 124 -4.93 17.49 2.45
CA ILE A 124 -4.94 16.66 1.24
C ILE A 124 -6.40 16.53 0.78
N ASP A 125 -6.65 16.79 -0.51
CA ASP A 125 -7.91 16.39 -1.14
C ASP A 125 -7.96 14.86 -1.20
N SER A 126 -8.83 14.28 -0.37
CA SER A 126 -8.94 12.83 -0.23
C SER A 126 -9.33 12.15 -1.55
N ALA A 127 -10.26 12.76 -2.29
CA ALA A 127 -10.75 12.18 -3.53
C ALA A 127 -9.68 12.20 -4.62
N GLN A 128 -8.95 13.32 -4.73
CA GLN A 128 -7.84 13.43 -5.67
C GLN A 128 -6.71 12.47 -5.31
N PHE A 129 -6.33 12.40 -4.03
CA PHE A 129 -5.27 11.51 -3.56
C PHE A 129 -5.60 10.03 -3.78
N ILE A 130 -6.79 9.58 -3.35
CA ILE A 130 -7.24 8.20 -3.53
C ILE A 130 -7.29 7.84 -5.00
N ARG A 131 -7.83 8.73 -5.86
CA ARG A 131 -7.88 8.52 -7.31
C ARG A 131 -6.49 8.37 -7.89
N ALA A 132 -5.57 9.27 -7.56
CA ALA A 132 -4.20 9.21 -8.04
C ALA A 132 -3.52 7.88 -7.68
N VAL A 133 -3.66 7.42 -6.43
CA VAL A 133 -3.10 6.13 -6.02
C VAL A 133 -3.74 4.96 -6.76
N ALA A 134 -5.07 4.93 -6.84
CA ALA A 134 -5.81 3.86 -7.52
C ALA A 134 -5.45 3.78 -9.01
N ASP A 135 -5.33 4.92 -9.69
CA ASP A 135 -4.99 4.96 -11.12
C ASP A 135 -3.55 4.51 -11.38
N ASN A 136 -2.59 4.93 -10.55
CA ASN A 136 -1.21 4.41 -10.59
C ASN A 136 -1.15 2.89 -10.40
N MET A 137 -2.03 2.32 -9.57
CA MET A 137 -2.11 0.87 -9.40
C MET A 137 -2.75 0.18 -10.62
N LYS A 138 -3.78 0.79 -11.21
CA LYS A 138 -4.45 0.26 -12.41
C LYS A 138 -3.51 0.21 -13.62
N GLU A 139 -2.62 1.18 -13.78
CA GLU A 139 -1.59 1.18 -14.84
C GLU A 139 -0.68 -0.06 -14.79
N ARG A 140 -0.51 -0.64 -13.58
CA ARG A 140 0.30 -1.84 -13.37
C ARG A 140 -0.50 -3.13 -13.47
N LEU A 141 -1.83 -3.05 -13.59
CA LEU A 141 -2.64 -4.22 -13.89
C LEU A 141 -2.34 -4.66 -15.32
N ILE A 142 -2.26 -5.98 -15.51
CA ILE A 142 -2.14 -6.58 -16.84
C ILE A 142 -3.36 -6.16 -17.65
N SER A 143 -3.17 -5.17 -18.52
CA SER A 143 -4.06 -4.92 -19.64
C SER A 143 -3.74 -5.99 -20.66
N THR A 144 -4.51 -7.09 -20.65
CA THR A 144 -4.69 -7.83 -21.90
C THR A 144 -5.16 -6.82 -22.93
N THR A 145 -4.41 -6.69 -24.03
CA THR A 145 -4.60 -5.77 -25.15
C THR A 145 -6.01 -5.81 -25.80
N ALA A 146 -6.91 -6.65 -25.27
CA ALA A 146 -8.33 -6.72 -25.58
C ALA A 146 -9.16 -5.55 -25.01
N ASN A 147 -8.76 -4.86 -23.95
CA ASN A 147 -9.66 -3.86 -23.31
C ASN A 147 -9.75 -2.49 -23.99
N ARG A 148 -8.94 -2.22 -25.03
CA ARG A 148 -9.20 -1.05 -25.90
C ARG A 148 -10.31 -1.33 -26.93
N ALA A 149 -10.77 -2.58 -27.04
CA ALA A 149 -11.88 -3.00 -27.89
C ALA A 149 -12.85 -3.87 -27.07
N GLN A 150 -13.86 -3.21 -26.49
CA GLN A 150 -15.15 -3.76 -26.03
C GLN A 150 -15.19 -5.13 -25.31
N ALA A 151 -15.63 -5.06 -24.04
CA ALA A 151 -16.48 -6.02 -23.33
C ALA A 151 -16.77 -7.35 -24.04
N SER A 152 -15.91 -8.36 -23.83
CA SER A 152 -16.34 -9.75 -23.73
C SER A 152 -15.20 -10.66 -23.25
N VAL A 153 -15.59 -11.78 -22.64
CA VAL A 153 -14.82 -13.04 -22.56
C VAL A 153 -13.90 -13.22 -21.34
N ALA A 154 -14.47 -13.86 -20.31
CA ALA A 154 -13.75 -14.52 -19.22
C ALA A 154 -12.80 -15.66 -19.71
N ALA A 155 -12.95 -16.15 -20.95
CA ALA A 155 -12.07 -17.17 -21.55
C ALA A 155 -10.73 -16.63 -22.09
N ASN A 156 -10.57 -15.30 -22.25
CA ASN A 156 -9.39 -14.72 -22.94
C ASN A 156 -8.21 -14.41 -22.00
N ARG A 157 -8.40 -14.55 -20.69
CA ARG A 157 -7.36 -14.25 -19.68
C ARG A 157 -6.20 -15.26 -19.74
N LYS A 158 -6.48 -16.54 -19.96
CA LYS A 158 -5.46 -17.61 -19.97
C LYS A 158 -4.43 -17.42 -21.08
N GLU A 159 -4.86 -17.01 -22.27
CA GLU A 159 -3.98 -16.75 -23.42
C GLU A 159 -3.11 -15.51 -23.20
N GLY A 160 -3.69 -14.45 -22.63
CA GLY A 160 -2.94 -13.26 -22.22
C GLY A 160 -1.82 -13.58 -21.21
N TYR A 161 -2.11 -14.42 -20.20
CA TYR A 161 -1.11 -14.85 -19.23
C TYR A 161 -0.01 -15.71 -19.86
N ASN A 162 -0.38 -16.65 -20.74
CA ASN A 162 0.59 -17.51 -21.41
C ASN A 162 1.54 -16.71 -22.31
N SER A 163 1.03 -15.70 -23.03
CA SER A 163 1.84 -14.79 -23.83
C SER A 163 2.86 -14.02 -22.97
N LEU A 164 2.43 -13.52 -21.81
CA LEU A 164 3.30 -12.79 -20.87
C LEU A 164 4.37 -13.70 -20.25
N ILE A 165 4.02 -14.93 -19.88
CA ILE A 165 4.97 -15.92 -19.34
C ILE A 165 6.03 -16.27 -20.38
N ASN A 166 5.65 -16.39 -21.65
CA ASN A 166 6.60 -16.65 -22.74
C ASN A 166 7.55 -15.46 -22.97
N GLN A 167 7.07 -14.22 -22.85
CA GLN A 167 7.89 -13.00 -22.95
C GLN A 167 8.85 -12.82 -21.76
N MET A 168 8.45 -13.19 -20.54
CA MET A 168 9.34 -13.20 -19.38
C MET A 168 10.38 -14.33 -19.46
N SER A 169 10.00 -15.48 -20.02
CA SER A 169 10.92 -16.61 -20.21
C SER A 169 12.01 -16.29 -21.23
N SER A 170 11.68 -15.58 -22.32
CA SER A 170 12.68 -15.18 -23.33
C SER A 170 13.66 -14.11 -22.83
N THR A 171 13.25 -13.25 -21.90
CA THR A 171 14.13 -12.22 -21.32
C THR A 171 15.13 -12.78 -20.31
N LEU A 172 14.78 -13.86 -19.61
CA LEU A 172 15.70 -14.56 -18.70
C LEU A 172 16.74 -15.44 -19.42
N THR A 173 16.39 -16.02 -20.58
CA THR A 173 17.35 -16.80 -21.39
C THR A 173 18.35 -15.94 -22.15
N THR A 174 18.03 -14.67 -22.43
CA THR A 174 18.97 -13.75 -23.09
C THR A 174 20.06 -13.22 -22.13
N GLY A 175 19.90 -13.43 -20.81
CA GLY A 175 20.86 -13.00 -19.78
C GLY A 175 21.87 -14.07 -19.33
N THR A 176 21.75 -15.32 -19.78
CA THR A 176 22.77 -16.35 -19.57
C THR A 176 23.72 -16.36 -20.76
N MET A 177 24.76 -15.51 -20.72
CA MET A 177 25.96 -15.76 -21.52
C MET A 177 26.42 -17.18 -21.18
N THR A 178 26.31 -18.07 -22.16
CA THR A 178 26.78 -19.44 -21.99
C THR A 178 28.29 -19.41 -21.82
N ILE A 179 28.83 -20.33 -21.03
CA ILE A 179 30.29 -20.51 -20.84
C ILE A 179 31.03 -20.72 -22.19
N LEU A 180 30.32 -20.91 -23.29
CA LEU A 180 30.85 -21.07 -24.64
C LEU A 180 31.29 -19.76 -25.31
N ASP A 181 30.93 -18.58 -24.80
CA ASP A 181 31.34 -17.28 -25.40
C ASP A 181 32.74 -16.81 -24.94
N LEU A 182 33.42 -17.55 -24.06
CA LEU A 182 34.78 -17.23 -23.57
C LEU A 182 35.92 -17.86 -24.38
N GLU A 183 35.63 -18.67 -25.40
CA GLU A 183 36.65 -19.34 -26.22
C GLU A 183 37.00 -18.59 -27.53
N ILE A 184 36.37 -17.44 -27.83
CA ILE A 184 36.62 -16.65 -29.06
C ILE A 184 37.38 -15.34 -28.76
N MET A 185 38.17 -15.31 -27.68
CA MET A 185 39.21 -14.30 -27.48
C MET A 185 40.49 -14.95 -26.97
N ARG A 186 41.07 -15.84 -27.77
CA ARG A 186 42.48 -16.23 -27.64
C ARG A 186 43.14 -16.34 -29.00
#